data_AF-A0A432ITH2-F1
#
_entry.id   AF-A0A432ITH2-F1
#
_cell.length_a   1.000
_cell.length_b   1.000
_cell.length_c   1.000
_cell.angle_alpha   90.00
_cell.angle_beta   90.00
_cell.angle_gamma   90.00
#
_symmetry.space_group_name_H-M   'P 1'
#
loop_
_entity.id
_entity.type
_entity.pdbx_description
1 polymer ?
#
loop_
_entity_poly.entity_id
_entity_poly.type
_entity_poly.pdbx_seq_one_letter_code
_entity_poly.pdbx_strand_id
1 'polypeptide(L)' 'VQNNIPGIDADCGGSCACATCHVYVDEKWFSKLPNKEDAEEDMLDMAFEPNKFSRLTCQITVIDDLDGLVVKMPSKQG' A
#
# COMPACT_ATOMS: atom_id res chain seq x y z
N VAL A 1 10.83 7.23 -6.95
CA VAL A 1 10.29 7.56 -5.60
C VAL A 1 10.72 8.98 -5.26
N GLN A 2 9.81 9.89 -4.91
CA GLN A 2 10.14 11.32 -4.76
C GLN A 2 10.89 11.66 -3.46
N ASN A 3 10.62 10.93 -2.38
CA ASN A 3 11.16 11.20 -1.04
C ASN A 3 12.10 10.11 -0.51
N ASN A 4 12.46 9.12 -1.34
CA ASN A 4 13.36 8.01 -1.00
C ASN A 4 13.06 7.35 0.37
N ILE A 5 11.77 7.10 0.64
CA ILE A 5 11.33 6.46 1.89
C ILE A 5 11.87 5.02 1.92
N PRO A 6 12.70 4.65 2.92
CA PRO A 6 13.24 3.30 3.01
C PRO A 6 12.14 2.24 3.15
N GLY A 7 12.30 1.12 2.44
CA GLY A 7 11.37 -0.01 2.47
C GLY A 7 10.22 0.06 1.48
N ILE A 8 10.13 1.10 0.64
CA ILE A 8 9.25 1.11 -0.54
C ILE A 8 10.14 0.94 -1.76
N ASP A 9 10.15 -0.26 -2.34
CA ASP A 9 11.02 -0.58 -3.47
C ASP A 9 10.33 -0.25 -4.80
N ALA A 10 9.02 -0.55 -4.89
CA ALA A 10 8.17 -0.25 -6.04
C ALA A 10 8.70 -0.83 -7.38
N ASP A 11 9.07 -2.11 -7.40
CA ASP A 11 9.75 -2.76 -8.53
C ASP A 11 9.00 -2.67 -9.86
N CYS A 12 7.66 -2.73 -9.82
CA CYS A 12 6.83 -2.62 -11.03
C CYS A 12 6.52 -1.17 -11.46
N GLY A 13 7.07 -0.17 -10.75
CA GLY A 13 6.83 1.24 -11.03
C GLY A 13 5.38 1.71 -10.77
N GLY A 14 4.59 0.93 -10.03
CA GLY A 14 3.19 1.26 -9.70
C GLY A 14 2.13 0.62 -10.60
N SER A 15 2.53 -0.35 -11.44
CA SER A 15 1.63 -1.02 -12.40
C SER A 15 0.76 -2.14 -11.77
N CYS A 16 0.62 -2.19 -10.45
CA CYS A 16 -0.07 -3.27 -9.71
C CYS A 16 0.41 -4.69 -10.09
N ALA A 17 1.70 -4.86 -10.35
CA ALA A 17 2.30 -6.13 -10.78
C ALA A 17 3.38 -6.66 -9.82
N CYS A 18 3.47 -6.08 -8.62
CA CYS A 18 4.33 -6.55 -7.53
C CYS A 18 3.73 -6.18 -6.18
N ALA A 19 4.25 -6.76 -5.09
CA ALA A 19 3.85 -6.44 -3.72
C ALA A 19 4.82 -5.50 -2.98
N THR A 20 5.89 -5.02 -3.62
CA THR A 20 7.01 -4.32 -2.94
C THR A 20 6.76 -2.85 -2.57
N CYS A 21 5.50 -2.45 -2.59
CA CYS A 21 5.02 -1.15 -2.10
C CYS A 21 3.94 -1.31 -1.02
N HIS A 22 3.87 -2.51 -0.43
CA HIS A 22 2.91 -2.89 0.60
C HIS A 22 3.12 -2.07 1.88
N VAL A 23 2.00 -1.61 2.45
CA VAL A 23 1.92 -0.93 3.74
C VAL A 23 0.66 -1.36 4.49
N TYR A 24 0.63 -1.10 5.79
CA TYR A 24 -0.59 -1.13 6.60
C TYR A 24 -1.12 0.28 6.78
N VAL A 25 -2.34 0.54 6.32
CA VAL A 25 -3.02 1.81 6.54
C VAL A 25 -3.54 1.85 7.98
N ASP A 26 -3.36 2.99 8.67
CA ASP A 26 -3.92 3.14 10.01
C ASP A 26 -5.46 3.06 9.97
N GLU A 27 -6.05 2.37 10.94
CA GLU A 27 -7.48 2.03 10.96
C GLU A 27 -8.39 3.25 10.79
N LYS A 28 -7.98 4.42 11.32
CA LYS A 28 -8.76 5.67 11.21
C LYS A 28 -8.89 6.19 9.76
N TRP A 29 -8.01 5.75 8.86
CA TRP A 29 -8.01 6.12 7.45
C TRP A 29 -8.56 5.04 6.54
N PHE A 30 -8.54 3.78 6.98
CA PHE A 30 -8.85 2.66 6.10
C PHE A 30 -10.27 2.75 5.50
N SER A 31 -11.25 3.20 6.28
CA SER A 31 -12.63 3.39 5.83
C SER A 31 -12.83 4.56 4.85
N LYS A 32 -11.85 5.46 4.71
CA LYS A 32 -11.88 6.56 3.74
C LYS A 32 -11.33 6.15 2.37
N LEU A 33 -10.66 5.01 2.29
CA LEU A 33 -10.11 4.52 1.03
C LEU A 33 -11.19 3.76 0.25
N PRO A 34 -11.12 3.77 -1.09
CA PRO A 34 -11.90 2.82 -1.87
C PRO A 34 -11.49 1.39 -1.52
N ASN A 35 -12.43 0.47 -1.74
CA ASN A 35 -12.16 -0.97 -1.65
C ASN A 35 -11.01 -1.35 -2.59
N LYS A 36 -10.32 -2.44 -2.25
CA LYS A 36 -9.31 -3.02 -3.13
C LYS A 36 -10.00 -3.54 -4.39
N GLU A 37 -9.29 -3.46 -5.50
CA GLU A 37 -9.66 -4.20 -6.70
C GLU A 37 -9.05 -5.61 -6.62
N ASP A 38 -9.65 -6.58 -7.30
CA ASP A 38 -9.21 -7.99 -7.29
C ASP A 38 -7.70 -8.13 -7.59
N ALA A 39 -7.18 -7.33 -8.53
CA ALA A 39 -5.76 -7.33 -8.87
C ALA A 39 -4.85 -6.85 -7.72
N GLU A 40 -5.34 -5.93 -6.88
CA GLU A 40 -4.60 -5.51 -5.68
C GLU A 40 -4.63 -6.63 -4.63
N GLU A 41 -5.77 -7.31 -4.46
CA GLU A 41 -5.90 -8.45 -3.53
C GLU A 41 -4.97 -9.60 -3.92
N ASP A 42 -4.95 -9.99 -5.19
CA ASP A 42 -4.06 -11.02 -5.73
C ASP A 42 -2.58 -10.72 -5.45
N MET A 43 -2.17 -9.45 -5.56
CA MET A 43 -0.79 -9.05 -5.27
C MET A 43 -0.51 -9.03 -3.77
N LEU A 44 -1.48 -8.62 -2.94
CA LEU A 44 -1.33 -8.61 -1.48
C LEU A 44 -1.23 -10.02 -0.89
N ASP A 45 -1.83 -11.03 -1.53
CA ASP A 45 -1.66 -12.43 -1.14
C ASP A 45 -0.19 -12.91 -1.27
N MET A 46 0.59 -12.26 -2.13
CA MET A 46 2.03 -12.52 -2.28
C MET A 46 2.90 -11.61 -1.41
N ALA A 47 2.31 -10.70 -0.63
CA ALA A 47 3.05 -9.80 0.25
C ALA A 47 3.52 -10.50 1.53
N PHE A 48 4.49 -9.90 2.21
CA PHE A 48 4.92 -10.36 3.53
C PHE A 48 3.93 -9.95 4.63
N GLU A 49 3.41 -10.93 5.37
CA GLU A 49 2.50 -10.74 6.52
C GLU A 49 1.32 -9.77 6.24
N PRO A 50 0.54 -9.98 5.17
CA PRO A 50 -0.61 -9.13 4.89
C PRO A 50 -1.68 -9.28 5.99
N ASN A 51 -2.44 -8.22 6.22
CA ASN A 51 -3.60 -8.22 7.09
C ASN A 51 -4.72 -7.37 6.49
N LYS A 52 -5.85 -7.26 7.19
CA LYS A 52 -7.02 -6.51 6.71
C LYS A 52 -6.74 -5.05 6.35
N PHE A 53 -5.72 -4.43 6.95
CA PHE A 53 -5.33 -3.04 6.71
C PHE A 53 -4.21 -2.90 5.65
N SER A 54 -3.76 -4.00 5.07
CA SER A 54 -2.79 -3.98 3.97
C SER A 54 -3.35 -3.21 2.78
N ARG A 55 -2.49 -2.44 2.12
CA ARG A 55 -2.71 -1.80 0.81
C ARG A 55 -1.40 -1.77 0.03
N LEU A 56 -1.51 -1.74 -1.30
CA LEU A 56 -0.41 -1.33 -2.17
C LEU A 56 -0.47 0.19 -2.32
N THR A 57 0.59 0.89 -1.89
CA THR A 57 0.60 2.36 -1.91
C THR A 57 0.42 2.94 -3.32
N CYS A 58 0.84 2.23 -4.35
CA CYS A 58 0.64 2.65 -5.74
C CYS A 58 -0.84 2.66 -6.19
N GLN A 59 -1.72 1.96 -5.47
CA GLN A 59 -3.16 1.92 -5.73
C GLN A 59 -3.95 2.94 -4.88
N ILE A 60 -3.25 3.76 -4.08
CA ILE A 60 -3.86 4.84 -3.29
C ILE A 60 -3.66 6.17 -4.00
N THR A 61 -4.74 6.71 -4.55
CA THR A 61 -4.74 8.09 -5.07
C THR A 61 -4.87 9.06 -3.90
N VAL A 62 -3.88 9.94 -3.74
CA VAL A 62 -3.92 10.99 -2.72
C VAL A 62 -4.94 12.06 -3.11
N ILE A 63 -5.89 12.31 -2.22
CA ILE A 63 -6.95 13.32 -2.33
C ILE A 63 -6.99 14.16 -1.04
N ASP A 64 -7.66 15.31 -1.06
CA ASP A 64 -7.71 16.23 0.08
C ASP A 64 -8.24 15.57 1.37
N ASP A 65 -9.21 14.64 1.26
CA ASP A 65 -9.77 13.90 2.40
C ASP A 65 -8.77 12.96 3.11
N LEU A 66 -7.61 12.74 2.49
CA LEU A 66 -6.49 11.94 3.00
C LEU A 66 -5.33 12.80 3.52
N ASP A 67 -5.49 14.12 3.67
CA ASP A 67 -4.45 14.97 4.28
C ASP A 67 -4.13 14.48 5.70
N GLY A 68 -2.86 14.10 5.94
CA GLY A 68 -2.41 13.48 7.18
C GLY A 68 -2.53 11.95 7.23
N LEU A 69 -2.79 11.27 6.10
CA LEU A 69 -2.79 9.81 5.99
C LEU A 69 -1.56 9.20 6.67
N VAL A 70 -1.81 8.22 7.54
CA VAL A 70 -0.76 7.47 8.25
C VAL A 70 -0.76 6.03 7.75
N VAL A 71 0.42 5.57 7.34
CA VAL A 71 0.68 4.18 6.98
C VAL A 71 1.89 3.68 7.74
N LYS A 72 2.00 2.37 7.91
CA LYS A 72 3.13 1.68 8.53
C LYS A 72 3.73 0.70 7.55
N MET A 73 5.05 0.63 7.51
CA MET A 73 5.77 -0.33 6.68
C MET A 73 5.75 -1.73 7.33
N PRO A 74 5.69 -2.81 6.55
CA PRO A 74 6.07 -4.14 7.03
C PRO A 74 7.56 -4.19 7.37
N SER A 75 7.99 -5.25 8.06
CA SER A 75 9.41 -5.44 8.41
C SER A 75 10.29 -5.74 7.18
N LYS A 76 9.69 -6.21 6.08
CA LYS A 76 10.30 -6.37 4.76
C LYS A 76 9.24 -6.34 3.65
N GLN A 77 9.67 -6.08 2.42
CA GLN A 77 8.88 -6.24 1.19
C GLN A 77 9.14 -7.62 0.55
N GLY A 78 8.21 -8.09 -0.29
CA GLY A 78 8.29 -9.41 -0.93
C GLY A 78 8.07 -10.53 0.07
#